data_AF-A0A483A5U7-F1
#
_entry.id   AF-A0A483A5U7-F1
#
_cell.length_a   1.000
_cell.length_b   1.000
_cell.length_c   1.000
_cell.angle_alpha   90.00
_cell.angle_beta   90.00
_cell.angle_gamma   90.00
#
_symmetry.space_group_name_H-M   'P 1'
#
loop_
_entity.id
_entity.type
_entity.pdbx_description
1 polymer ?
#
loop_
_entity_poly.entity_id
_entity_poly.type
_entity_poly.pdbx_seq_one_letter_code
_entity_poly.pdbx_strand_id
1 'polypeptide(L)'
;MRTYLNQPLKQSLGDDEYLDIFKKISKLFIWLEEIGTDYALIKEVRQDIENIQLLEKLQNFTIVSQHLNDDSQGKYLLLKMNFKQKVIEIVRYAEAKFEQANDDYLKMEEDNNGNQAVEVVLVSIQDVKKLSQSYPNYFMDTTEFINNLKLLFQILDMQNDAYYPKDEIIKQESERIFKEIFIKMTGKE
;
A
#
# COMPACT_ATOMS: atom_id res chain seq x y z
N MET A 1 -17.57 -21.11 9.08
CA MET A 1 -16.96 -20.05 9.90
C MET A 1 -16.98 -18.79 9.06
N ARG A 2 -17.75 -17.77 9.47
CA ARG A 2 -17.97 -16.51 8.75
C ARG A 2 -16.94 -15.48 9.22
N THR A 3 -16.23 -14.83 8.30
CA THR A 3 -15.32 -13.70 8.59
C THR A 3 -16.08 -12.37 8.41
N TYR A 4 -15.68 -11.35 9.18
CA TYR A 4 -16.38 -10.07 9.38
C TYR A 4 -16.38 -9.15 8.15
N LEU A 5 -15.40 -9.30 7.25
CA LEU A 5 -15.53 -8.81 5.88
C LEU A 5 -16.30 -9.89 5.12
N ASN A 6 -17.46 -9.53 4.57
CA ASN A 6 -18.28 -10.40 3.72
C ASN A 6 -17.59 -10.69 2.37
N GLN A 7 -16.26 -10.81 2.36
CA GLN A 7 -15.40 -11.05 1.23
C GLN A 7 -14.46 -12.21 1.53
N PRO A 8 -14.57 -13.32 0.79
CA PRO A 8 -13.67 -14.45 0.89
C PRO A 8 -12.26 -14.09 0.45
N LEU A 9 -11.41 -13.74 1.42
CA LEU A 9 -9.94 -13.57 1.28
C LEU A 9 -9.19 -14.82 0.78
N LYS A 10 -9.91 -15.89 0.37
CA LYS A 10 -9.36 -17.13 -0.20
C LYS A 10 -9.91 -17.50 -1.59
N GLN A 11 -10.70 -16.64 -2.24
CA GLN A 11 -11.40 -17.00 -3.50
C GLN A 11 -11.17 -16.05 -4.69
N SER A 12 -10.06 -15.33 -4.76
CA SER A 12 -9.89 -14.28 -5.81
C SER A 12 -11.02 -13.25 -5.81
N LEU A 13 -11.54 -12.94 -4.62
CA LEU A 13 -12.47 -11.84 -4.35
C LEU A 13 -11.71 -10.69 -3.68
N GLY A 14 -10.58 -10.28 -4.27
CA GLY A 14 -10.22 -8.87 -4.17
C GLY A 14 -11.22 -8.10 -5.03
N ASP A 15 -11.46 -6.82 -4.74
CA ASP A 15 -12.10 -5.95 -5.73
C ASP A 15 -11.36 -6.16 -7.07
N ASP A 16 -12.08 -6.32 -8.18
CA ASP A 16 -11.46 -6.62 -9.48
C ASP A 16 -10.37 -5.59 -9.80
N GLU A 17 -10.54 -4.38 -9.29
CA GLU A 17 -9.57 -3.28 -9.27
C GLU A 17 -8.22 -3.64 -8.62
N TYR A 18 -8.20 -4.22 -7.41
CA TYR A 18 -6.93 -4.62 -6.76
C TYR A 18 -6.22 -5.72 -7.56
N LEU A 19 -6.97 -6.73 -8.04
CA LEU A 19 -6.37 -7.82 -8.80
C LEU A 19 -5.75 -7.34 -10.11
N ASP A 20 -6.40 -6.40 -10.81
CA ASP A 20 -5.86 -5.79 -12.01
C ASP A 20 -4.60 -4.97 -11.70
N ILE A 21 -4.64 -4.13 -10.65
CA ILE A 21 -3.49 -3.36 -10.19
C ILE A 21 -2.31 -4.27 -9.87
N PHE A 22 -2.51 -5.31 -9.05
CA PHE A 22 -1.43 -6.24 -8.68
C PHE A 22 -0.87 -6.99 -9.89
N LYS A 23 -1.72 -7.36 -10.86
CA LYS A 23 -1.27 -7.97 -12.12
C LYS A 23 -0.39 -7.04 -12.93
N LYS A 24 -0.72 -5.74 -13.01
CA LYS A 24 0.11 -4.73 -13.68
C LYS A 24 1.44 -4.51 -12.94
N ILE A 25 1.41 -4.45 -11.61
CA ILE A 25 2.61 -4.35 -10.77
C ILE A 25 3.54 -5.54 -10.99
N SER A 26 3.01 -6.77 -11.04
CA SER A 26 3.83 -7.95 -11.31
C SER A 26 4.56 -7.86 -12.65
N LYS A 27 3.91 -7.33 -13.69
CA LYS A 27 4.57 -7.05 -14.97
C LYS A 27 5.68 -6.02 -14.81
N LEU A 28 5.44 -4.92 -14.09
CA LEU A 28 6.47 -3.90 -13.87
C LEU A 28 7.71 -4.44 -13.15
N PHE A 29 7.54 -5.35 -12.19
CA PHE A 29 8.68 -5.96 -11.49
C PHE A 29 9.50 -6.88 -12.39
N ILE A 30 8.87 -7.65 -13.29
CA ILE A 30 9.60 -8.42 -14.32
C ILE A 30 10.45 -7.47 -15.18
N TRP A 31 9.89 -6.33 -15.58
CA TRP A 31 10.60 -5.34 -16.40
C TRP A 31 11.77 -4.69 -15.67
N LEU A 32 11.61 -4.44 -14.36
CA LEU A 32 12.69 -3.96 -13.50
C LEU A 32 13.89 -4.93 -13.49
N GLU A 33 13.65 -6.24 -13.54
CA GLU A 33 14.69 -7.28 -13.56
C GLU A 33 15.32 -7.51 -14.96
N GLU A 34 14.53 -7.30 -16.02
CA GLU A 34 14.92 -7.54 -17.42
C GLU A 34 15.53 -6.32 -18.14
N ILE A 35 15.80 -5.21 -17.44
CA ILE A 35 16.43 -3.98 -17.98
C ILE A 35 15.59 -3.34 -19.10
N GLY A 36 14.27 -3.46 -19.01
CA GLY A 36 13.30 -2.76 -19.85
C GLY A 36 12.43 -1.84 -19.00
N THR A 37 11.90 -0.75 -19.55
CA THR A 37 10.93 0.09 -18.80
C THR A 37 9.78 0.51 -19.69
N ASP A 38 8.57 0.08 -19.32
CA ASP A 38 7.32 0.54 -19.93
C ASP A 38 6.80 1.75 -19.14
N TYR A 39 7.24 2.95 -19.53
CA TYR A 39 6.87 4.21 -18.88
C TYR A 39 5.35 4.47 -18.91
N ALA A 40 4.64 3.99 -19.94
CA ALA A 40 3.19 4.15 -20.02
C ALA A 40 2.51 3.28 -18.96
N LEU A 41 2.94 2.03 -18.81
CA LEU A 41 2.44 1.14 -17.76
C LEU A 41 2.79 1.64 -16.36
N ILE A 42 3.98 2.21 -16.14
CA ILE A 42 4.33 2.82 -14.83
C ILE A 42 3.37 3.97 -14.51
N LYS A 43 3.08 4.83 -15.49
CA LYS A 43 2.16 5.96 -15.31
C LYS A 43 0.74 5.48 -15.00
N GLU A 44 0.25 4.47 -15.71
CA GLU A 44 -1.06 3.85 -15.47
C GLU A 44 -1.13 3.28 -14.05
N VAL A 45 -0.16 2.44 -13.68
CA VAL A 45 -0.10 1.84 -12.34
C VAL A 45 0.00 2.89 -11.24
N ARG A 46 0.75 3.97 -11.45
CA ARG A 46 0.81 5.09 -10.50
C ARG A 46 -0.56 5.70 -10.28
N GLN A 47 -1.29 5.99 -11.34
CA GLN A 47 -2.63 6.57 -11.25
C GLN A 47 -3.60 5.63 -10.54
N ASP A 48 -3.59 4.34 -10.89
CA ASP A 48 -4.46 3.35 -10.27
C ASP A 48 -4.17 3.23 -8.77
N ILE A 49 -2.89 3.15 -8.39
CA ILE A 49 -2.45 3.09 -6.99
C ILE A 49 -2.84 4.34 -6.20
N GLU A 50 -2.69 5.53 -6.78
CA GLU A 50 -3.04 6.80 -6.16
C GLU A 50 -4.57 6.93 -5.97
N ASN A 51 -5.37 6.46 -6.93
CA ASN A 51 -6.84 6.50 -6.87
C ASN A 51 -7.38 5.73 -5.66
N ILE A 52 -6.79 4.57 -5.37
CA ILE A 52 -7.22 3.71 -4.25
C ILE A 52 -6.37 3.90 -2.98
N GLN A 53 -5.38 4.80 -3.01
CA GLN A 53 -4.45 5.09 -1.91
C GLN A 53 -3.74 3.82 -1.40
N LEU A 54 -3.35 2.93 -2.32
CA LEU A 54 -2.85 1.59 -1.97
C LEU A 54 -1.58 1.66 -1.10
N LEU A 55 -0.62 2.53 -1.44
CA LEU A 55 0.64 2.62 -0.70
C LEU A 55 0.42 3.12 0.72
N GLU A 56 -0.47 4.08 0.91
CA GLU A 56 -0.82 4.62 2.22
C GLU A 56 -1.55 3.58 3.07
N LYS A 57 -2.48 2.83 2.47
CA LYS A 57 -3.17 1.71 3.14
C LYS A 57 -2.18 0.64 3.61
N LEU A 58 -1.25 0.23 2.74
CA LEU A 58 -0.22 -0.74 3.08
C LEU A 58 0.70 -0.25 4.21
N GLN A 59 1.13 1.02 4.17
CA GLN A 59 1.96 1.63 5.22
C GLN A 59 1.22 1.71 6.57
N ASN A 60 -0.03 2.14 6.56
CA ASN A 60 -0.84 2.24 7.78
C ASN A 60 -1.07 0.87 8.42
N PHE A 61 -1.24 -0.19 7.61
CA PHE A 61 -1.38 -1.55 8.12
C PHE A 61 -0.10 -2.04 8.82
N THR A 62 1.08 -1.69 8.31
CA THR A 62 2.36 -1.98 8.96
C THR A 62 2.44 -1.30 10.34
N ILE A 63 2.04 -0.03 10.45
CA ILE A 63 2.02 0.73 11.71
C ILE A 63 1.05 0.10 12.72
N VAL A 64 -0.16 -0.24 12.28
CA VAL A 64 -1.17 -0.91 13.12
C VAL A 64 -0.62 -2.25 13.63
N SER A 65 0.03 -3.02 12.77
CA SER A 65 0.61 -4.32 13.12
C SER A 65 1.69 -4.22 14.20
N GLN A 66 2.49 -3.16 14.19
CA GLN A 66 3.48 -2.89 15.25
C GLN A 66 2.79 -2.59 16.60
N HIS A 67 1.67 -1.87 16.59
CA HIS A 67 0.90 -1.59 17.79
C HIS A 67 0.14 -2.82 18.35
N LEU A 68 -0.07 -3.88 17.56
CA LEU A 68 -0.76 -5.09 18.02
C LEU A 68 0.04 -5.98 19.00
N ASN A 69 1.34 -5.73 19.15
CA ASN A 69 2.23 -6.52 19.99
C ASN A 69 2.19 -6.14 21.49
N ASP A 70 1.55 -5.03 21.86
CA ASP A 70 1.34 -4.72 23.28
C ASP A 70 0.29 -5.64 23.89
N ASP A 71 0.64 -6.28 25.01
CA ASP A 71 -0.11 -7.28 25.80
C ASP A 71 -1.41 -6.74 26.45
N SER A 72 -1.94 -5.63 25.93
CA SER A 72 -3.15 -4.98 26.43
C SER A 72 -4.41 -5.76 26.03
N GLN A 73 -5.34 -5.87 27.00
CA GLN A 73 -6.56 -6.71 27.05
C GLN A 73 -7.67 -6.40 26.01
N GLY A 74 -7.34 -5.81 24.86
CA GLY A 74 -8.29 -5.56 23.77
C GLY A 74 -8.52 -6.78 22.88
N LYS A 75 -9.75 -6.97 22.39
CA LYS A 75 -10.09 -7.93 21.33
C LYS A 75 -10.31 -7.28 19.97
N TYR A 76 -10.73 -6.02 19.95
CA TYR A 76 -11.04 -5.28 18.72
C TYR A 76 -10.26 -3.96 18.68
N LEU A 77 -9.88 -3.53 17.48
CA LEU A 77 -9.36 -2.20 17.18
C LEU A 77 -10.30 -1.49 16.21
N LEU A 78 -10.74 -0.30 16.58
CA LEU A 78 -11.33 0.66 15.67
C LEU A 78 -10.23 1.62 15.20
N LEU A 79 -10.04 1.68 13.90
CA LEU A 79 -9.02 2.47 13.22
C LEU A 79 -9.72 3.54 12.41
N LYS A 80 -9.26 4.78 12.51
CA LYS A 80 -9.64 5.85 11.60
C LYS A 80 -8.38 6.43 11.00
N MET A 81 -8.20 6.22 9.71
CA MET A 81 -7.04 6.63 8.95
C MET A 81 -7.38 7.87 8.14
N ASN A 82 -6.62 8.96 8.33
CA ASN A 82 -6.74 10.16 7.50
C ASN A 82 -5.50 10.27 6.60
N PHE A 83 -5.66 9.92 5.33
CA PHE A 83 -4.57 9.88 4.35
C PHE A 83 -4.05 11.27 3.98
N LYS A 84 -4.91 12.29 4.03
CA LYS A 84 -4.52 13.67 3.77
C LYS A 84 -3.66 14.24 4.89
N GLN A 85 -4.02 13.97 6.14
CA GLN A 85 -3.30 14.45 7.33
C GLN A 85 -2.16 13.51 7.77
N LYS A 86 -2.13 12.29 7.22
CA LYS A 86 -1.19 11.21 7.61
C LYS A 86 -1.29 10.88 9.11
N VAL A 87 -2.52 10.83 9.62
CA VAL A 87 -2.83 10.53 11.03
C VAL A 87 -3.66 9.26 11.12
N ILE A 88 -3.37 8.43 12.11
CA ILE A 88 -4.16 7.25 12.46
C ILE A 88 -4.65 7.41 13.90
N GLU A 89 -5.96 7.36 14.08
CA GLU A 89 -6.59 7.27 15.39
C GLU A 89 -6.91 5.78 15.68
N ILE A 90 -6.53 5.29 16.86
CA ILE A 90 -6.70 3.88 17.25
C ILE A 90 -7.46 3.81 18.58
N VAL A 91 -8.60 3.13 18.58
CA VAL A 91 -9.38 2.86 19.80
C VAL A 91 -9.46 1.35 20.02
N ARG A 92 -9.19 0.91 21.26
CA ARG A 92 -9.25 -0.51 21.63
C ARG A 92 -10.51 -0.84 22.40
N TYR A 93 -11.14 -1.96 22.05
CA TYR A 93 -12.31 -2.48 22.75
C TYR A 93 -12.04 -3.90 23.26
N ALA A 94 -12.46 -4.18 24.50
CA ALA A 94 -12.52 -5.52 25.06
C ALA A 94 -13.67 -6.32 24.43
N GLU A 95 -13.66 -7.65 24.58
CA GLU A 95 -14.69 -8.54 24.03
C GLU A 95 -16.11 -8.13 24.42
N ALA A 96 -16.29 -7.81 25.70
CA ALA A 96 -17.57 -7.42 26.28
C ALA A 96 -18.13 -6.10 25.73
N LYS A 97 -17.31 -5.32 25.01
CA LYS A 97 -17.70 -4.02 24.41
C LYS A 97 -17.89 -4.11 22.90
N PHE A 98 -18.13 -5.30 22.34
CA PHE A 98 -18.32 -5.48 20.91
C PHE A 98 -19.46 -4.61 20.34
N GLU A 99 -20.60 -4.55 21.02
CA GLU A 99 -21.75 -3.73 20.59
C GLU A 99 -21.37 -2.25 20.51
N GLN A 100 -20.72 -1.73 21.56
CA GLN A 100 -20.19 -0.36 21.57
C GLN A 100 -19.18 -0.13 20.42
N ALA A 101 -18.28 -1.07 20.16
CA ALA A 101 -17.30 -0.94 19.08
C ALA A 101 -17.98 -0.87 17.70
N ASN A 102 -19.06 -1.62 17.51
CA ASN A 102 -19.83 -1.62 16.27
C ASN A 102 -20.62 -0.32 16.10
N ASP A 103 -21.23 0.20 17.17
CA ASP A 103 -21.94 1.48 17.14
C ASP A 103 -20.99 2.65 16.84
N ASP A 104 -19.83 2.69 17.51
CA ASP A 104 -18.79 3.69 17.27
C ASP A 104 -18.25 3.62 15.83
N TYR A 105 -18.07 2.40 15.29
CA TYR A 105 -17.68 2.17 13.90
C TYR A 105 -18.72 2.74 12.92
N LEU A 106 -20.00 2.36 13.08
CA LEU A 106 -21.08 2.81 12.18
C LEU A 106 -21.22 4.33 12.21
N LYS A 107 -21.11 4.93 13.40
CA LYS A 107 -21.14 6.38 13.54
C LYS A 107 -19.97 7.06 12.83
N MET A 108 -18.75 6.53 13.00
CA MET A 108 -17.57 7.09 12.32
C MET A 108 -17.66 6.95 10.80
N GLU A 109 -18.19 5.83 10.28
CA GLU A 109 -18.46 5.64 8.85
C GLU A 109 -19.49 6.65 8.33
N GLU A 110 -20.57 6.88 9.09
CA GLU A 110 -21.58 7.88 8.74
C GLU A 110 -21.01 9.31 8.76
N ASP A 111 -20.28 9.68 9.82
CA ASP A 111 -19.65 11.00 9.99
C ASP A 111 -18.61 11.30 8.88
N ASN A 112 -18.03 10.27 8.26
CA ASN A 112 -17.02 10.39 7.20
C ASN A 112 -17.53 9.92 5.83
N ASN A 113 -18.84 9.74 5.67
CA ASN A 113 -19.42 9.31 4.41
C ASN A 113 -19.09 10.29 3.27
N GLY A 114 -18.56 9.77 2.16
CA GLY A 114 -18.12 10.55 1.01
C GLY A 114 -16.76 11.25 1.17
N ASN A 115 -16.11 11.14 2.34
CA ASN A 115 -14.77 11.65 2.55
C ASN A 115 -13.72 10.62 2.10
N GLN A 116 -13.32 10.69 0.83
CA GLN A 116 -12.31 9.78 0.25
C GLN A 116 -10.94 9.84 0.92
N ALA A 117 -10.66 10.85 1.74
CA ALA A 117 -9.39 10.94 2.46
C ALA A 117 -9.41 10.23 3.83
N VAL A 118 -10.56 9.72 4.25
CA VAL A 118 -10.73 9.03 5.54
C VAL A 118 -11.27 7.62 5.30
N GLU A 119 -10.64 6.64 5.95
CA GLU A 119 -11.10 5.26 5.96
C GLU A 119 -11.21 4.79 7.41
N VAL A 120 -12.37 4.25 7.77
CA VAL A 120 -12.66 3.71 9.10
C VAL A 120 -12.74 2.19 8.99
N VAL A 121 -12.06 1.49 9.90
CA VAL A 121 -12.01 0.02 9.89
C VAL A 121 -12.10 -0.51 11.31
N LEU A 122 -13.02 -1.44 11.54
CA LEU A 122 -13.08 -2.23 12.77
C LEU A 122 -12.48 -3.62 12.54
N VAL A 123 -11.42 -3.97 13.27
CA VAL A 123 -10.71 -5.25 13.12
C VAL A 123 -10.60 -6.03 14.42
N SER A 124 -10.61 -7.36 14.31
CA SER A 124 -10.30 -8.29 15.39
C SER A 124 -8.78 -8.42 15.52
N ILE A 125 -8.25 -8.17 16.72
CA ILE A 125 -6.81 -8.31 17.03
C ILE A 125 -6.35 -9.73 16.78
N GLN A 126 -7.17 -10.73 17.13
CA GLN A 126 -6.81 -12.13 16.94
C GLN A 126 -6.72 -12.49 15.45
N ASP A 127 -7.59 -11.95 14.61
CA ASP A 127 -7.60 -12.24 13.18
C ASP A 127 -6.40 -11.59 12.48
N VAL A 128 -6.03 -10.36 12.87
CA VAL A 128 -4.81 -9.72 12.37
C VAL A 128 -3.56 -10.48 12.85
N LYS A 129 -3.50 -10.91 14.11
CA LYS A 129 -2.40 -11.75 14.62
C LYS A 129 -2.30 -13.08 13.86
N LYS A 130 -3.43 -13.76 13.61
CA LYS A 130 -3.46 -15.00 12.81
C LYS A 130 -2.99 -14.77 11.38
N LEU A 131 -3.38 -13.67 10.76
CA LEU A 131 -2.93 -13.31 9.41
C LEU A 131 -1.41 -13.08 9.38
N SER A 132 -0.89 -12.31 10.33
CA SER A 132 0.54 -12.07 10.51
C SER A 132 1.33 -13.37 10.71
N GLN A 133 0.82 -14.29 11.54
CA GLN A 133 1.47 -15.59 11.79
C GLN A 133 1.38 -16.56 10.61
N SER A 134 0.29 -16.51 9.83
CA SER A 134 0.06 -17.42 8.69
C SER A 134 0.88 -17.02 7.47
N TYR A 135 1.26 -15.74 7.37
CA TYR A 135 2.00 -15.17 6.24
C TYR A 135 3.10 -14.21 6.73
N PRO A 136 4.08 -14.69 7.51
CA PRO A 136 5.10 -13.84 8.14
C PRO A 136 5.94 -13.06 7.14
N ASN A 137 6.23 -13.65 5.96
CA ASN A 137 6.99 -12.99 4.91
C ASN A 137 6.22 -11.82 4.27
N TYR A 138 4.90 -11.92 4.15
CA TYR A 138 4.05 -10.93 3.47
C TYR A 138 4.13 -9.52 4.11
N PHE A 139 4.37 -9.46 5.42
CA PHE A 139 4.51 -8.21 6.17
C PHE A 139 5.93 -7.65 6.18
N MET A 140 6.94 -8.52 6.09
CA MET A 140 8.33 -8.10 5.92
C MET A 140 8.55 -7.58 4.49
N ASP A 141 7.90 -8.21 3.52
CA ASP A 141 7.98 -7.91 2.07
C ASP A 141 7.21 -6.64 1.67
N THR A 142 6.31 -6.12 2.51
CA THR A 142 5.52 -4.92 2.15
C THR A 142 6.40 -3.68 2.02
N THR A 143 7.48 -3.60 2.82
CA THR A 143 8.43 -2.48 2.76
C THR A 143 9.22 -2.49 1.46
N GLU A 144 9.73 -3.65 1.05
CA GLU A 144 10.46 -3.83 -0.20
C GLU A 144 9.55 -3.60 -1.41
N PHE A 145 8.33 -4.13 -1.36
CA PHE A 145 7.29 -3.88 -2.35
C PHE A 145 7.02 -2.38 -2.55
N ILE A 146 6.81 -1.63 -1.46
CA ILE A 146 6.59 -0.17 -1.51
C ILE A 146 7.82 0.54 -2.10
N ASN A 147 9.03 0.12 -1.71
CA ASN A 147 10.27 0.74 -2.19
C ASN A 147 10.47 0.52 -3.69
N ASN A 148 10.23 -0.68 -4.21
CA ASN A 148 10.33 -0.99 -5.64
C ASN A 148 9.33 -0.17 -6.47
N LEU A 149 8.10 0.03 -5.97
CA LEU A 149 7.12 0.90 -6.62
C LEU A 149 7.55 2.38 -6.61
N LYS A 150 8.03 2.88 -5.47
CA LYS A 150 8.57 4.25 -5.38
C LYS A 150 9.73 4.46 -6.35
N LEU A 151 10.59 3.47 -6.52
CA LEU A 151 11.69 3.51 -7.48
C LEU A 151 11.17 3.63 -8.91
N LEU A 152 10.19 2.82 -9.31
CA LEU A 152 9.56 2.92 -10.64
C LEU A 152 8.95 4.31 -10.87
N PHE A 153 8.32 4.91 -9.86
CA PHE A 153 7.77 6.26 -9.97
C PHE A 153 8.85 7.33 -10.10
N GLN A 154 9.97 7.19 -9.38
CA GLN A 154 11.14 8.06 -9.56
C GLN A 154 11.73 7.95 -10.96
N ILE A 155 11.79 6.74 -11.53
CA ILE A 155 12.21 6.50 -12.92
C ILE A 155 11.31 7.26 -13.91
N LEU A 156 10.00 7.19 -13.71
CA LEU A 156 9.03 7.94 -14.52
C LEU A 156 9.20 9.46 -14.37
N ASP A 157 9.40 9.95 -13.15
CA ASP A 157 9.62 11.38 -12.87
C ASP A 157 10.89 11.89 -13.57
N MET A 158 12.00 11.15 -13.48
CA MET A 158 13.25 11.46 -14.19
C MET A 158 13.09 11.46 -15.72
N GLN A 159 12.30 10.53 -16.28
CA GLN A 159 12.02 10.52 -17.72
C GLN A 159 11.20 11.72 -18.18
N ASN A 160 10.22 12.16 -17.37
CA ASN A 160 9.42 13.35 -17.66
C ASN A 160 10.24 14.64 -17.57
N ASP A 161 11.15 14.74 -16.60
CA ASP A 161 12.09 15.87 -16.49
C ASP A 161 13.13 15.86 -17.63
N ALA A 162 13.59 14.67 -18.05
CA ALA A 162 14.47 14.48 -19.22
C ALA A 162 13.78 14.68 -20.58
N TYR A 163 12.44 14.85 -20.62
CA TYR A 163 11.69 15.30 -21.80
C TYR A 163 11.64 16.84 -21.91
N TYR A 164 12.12 17.58 -20.90
CA TYR A 164 12.31 19.04 -20.93
C TYR A 164 13.74 19.57 -20.68
N PRO A 165 14.83 18.99 -21.20
CA PRO A 165 16.10 19.67 -21.38
C PRO A 165 16.24 20.14 -22.83
N LYS A 166 16.41 21.46 -23.03
CA LYS A 166 16.59 22.07 -24.36
C LYS A 166 17.95 21.80 -25.02
N ASP A 167 18.85 21.00 -24.43
CA ASP A 167 20.19 20.76 -24.98
C ASP A 167 20.57 19.26 -24.96
N GLU A 168 21.05 18.76 -26.10
CA GLU A 168 21.36 17.35 -26.40
C GLU A 168 22.41 16.73 -25.45
N ILE A 169 23.29 17.56 -24.90
CA ILE A 169 24.33 17.19 -23.93
C ILE A 169 23.72 16.85 -22.56
N ILE A 170 22.69 17.59 -22.13
CA ILE A 170 22.01 17.37 -20.84
C ILE A 170 21.22 16.06 -20.89
N LYS A 171 20.62 15.74 -22.06
CA LYS A 171 19.93 14.48 -22.28
C LYS A 171 20.87 13.28 -22.16
N GLN A 172 22.02 13.30 -22.85
CA GLN A 172 23.00 12.21 -22.78
C GLN A 172 23.54 12.00 -21.36
N GLU A 173 23.77 13.10 -20.63
CA GLU A 173 24.25 13.03 -19.25
C GLU A 173 23.18 12.50 -18.29
N SER A 174 21.91 12.86 -18.49
CA SER A 174 20.78 12.30 -17.72
C SER A 174 20.59 10.80 -17.97
N GLU A 175 20.73 10.35 -19.22
CA GLU A 175 20.66 8.93 -19.58
C GLU A 175 21.85 8.14 -19.01
N ARG A 176 23.04 8.76 -18.93
CA ARG A 176 24.23 8.20 -18.30
C ARG A 176 24.05 8.04 -16.79
N ILE A 177 23.61 9.10 -16.11
CA ILE A 177 23.34 9.09 -14.66
C ILE A 177 22.26 8.05 -14.33
N PHE A 178 21.21 7.98 -15.16
CA PHE A 178 20.16 6.98 -15.02
C PHE A 178 20.72 5.55 -15.12
N LYS A 179 21.54 5.26 -16.13
CA LYS A 179 22.20 3.96 -16.27
C LYS A 179 23.13 3.64 -15.11
N GLU A 180 23.91 4.60 -14.64
CA GLU A 180 24.82 4.41 -13.49
C GLU A 180 24.05 4.12 -12.20
N ILE A 181 22.94 4.81 -11.96
CA ILE A 181 22.05 4.57 -10.84
C ILE A 181 21.39 3.19 -10.99
N PHE A 182 20.85 2.86 -12.16
CA PHE A 182 20.22 1.57 -12.45
C PHE A 182 21.17 0.38 -12.28
N ILE A 183 22.41 0.49 -12.75
CA ILE A 183 23.47 -0.53 -12.60
C ILE A 183 23.85 -0.70 -11.12
N LYS A 184 24.06 0.39 -10.39
CA LYS A 184 24.34 0.32 -8.94
C LYS A 184 23.20 -0.29 -8.14
N MET A 185 21.95 -0.12 -8.59
CA MET A 185 20.76 -0.63 -7.90
C MET A 185 20.44 -2.09 -8.19
N THR A 186 20.80 -2.60 -9.38
CA THR A 186 20.51 -3.99 -9.78
C THR A 186 21.63 -4.98 -9.47
N GLY A 187 22.78 -4.51 -8.97
CA GLY A 187 23.92 -5.35 -8.59
C GLY A 187 24.55 -6.14 -9.74
N LYS A 188 24.13 -5.86 -10.99
CA LYS A 188 24.71 -6.42 -12.20
C LYS A 188 25.80 -5.45 -12.70
N GLU A 189 27.05 -5.77 -12.40
CA GLU A 189 28.21 -5.26 -13.16
C GLU A 189 28.27 -5.89 -14.57
#